data_AF-A0A4V2JVY1-F1
#
_entry.id   AF-A0A4V2JVY1-F1
#
_cell.length_a   1.000
_cell.length_b   1.000
_cell.length_c   1.000
_cell.angle_alpha   90.00
_cell.angle_beta   90.00
_cell.angle_gamma   90.00
#
_symmetry.space_group_name_H-M   'P 1'
#
loop_
_entity.id
_entity.type
_entity.pdbx_description
1 polymer ?
#
loop_
_entity_poly.entity_id
_entity_poly.type
_entity_poly.pdbx_seq_one_letter_code
_entity_poly.pdbx_strand_id
1 'polypeptide(L)'
;MSRRINMTVILQSEPSLVVFLGYFIKKVDEKYFYKIFVAKDTSEKKSQLRKLIDGIFKAIKKIEPLNTEISIGLYNTLINISVDVHITFVLYKLDSRLFPFLENELLKNIKSENLKEKVKNEIFGNSEIFNVFFDLYKTCFLKSTDTLKTLKHVKEVEFIDLPNE
;
A
#
# COMPACT_ATOMS: atom_id res chain seq x y z
N MET A 1 26.15 13.26 24.80
CA MET A 1 24.94 13.03 23.98
C MET A 1 25.26 11.95 22.97
N SER A 2 24.51 10.84 22.93
CA SER A 2 24.61 9.93 21.78
C SER A 2 24.21 10.72 20.53
N ARG A 3 24.98 10.58 19.45
CA ARG A 3 24.59 11.18 18.17
C ARG A 3 23.29 10.49 17.73
N ARG A 4 22.30 11.29 17.33
CA ARG A 4 20.98 10.83 16.86
C ARG A 4 20.74 11.38 15.47
N ILE A 5 20.28 10.52 14.57
CA ILE A 5 19.75 10.91 13.26
C ILE A 5 18.23 10.86 13.34
N ASN A 6 17.58 11.93 12.88
CA ASN A 6 16.14 11.94 12.61
C ASN A 6 15.97 11.87 11.09
N MET A 7 15.30 10.84 10.61
CA MET A 7 15.03 10.64 9.19
C MET A 7 13.53 10.79 8.96
N THR A 8 13.16 11.63 7.99
CA THR A 8 11.77 11.77 7.56
C THR A 8 11.66 11.27 6.12
N VAL A 9 10.78 10.29 5.91
CA VAL A 9 10.53 9.69 4.60
C VAL A 9 9.13 10.08 4.17
N ILE A 10 9.06 10.91 3.13
CA ILE A 10 7.79 11.35 2.55
C ILE A 10 7.38 10.35 1.46
N LEU A 11 6.21 9.74 1.62
CA LEU A 11 5.64 8.81 0.66
C LEU A 11 4.57 9.52 -0.15
N GLN A 12 4.84 9.68 -1.44
CA GLN A 12 3.81 10.03 -2.41
C GLN A 12 2.92 8.81 -2.63
N SER A 13 1.66 8.94 -2.22
CA SER A 13 0.74 7.83 -2.06
C SER A 13 0.32 7.23 -3.39
N GLU A 14 0.04 8.03 -4.41
CA GLU A 14 -0.51 7.56 -5.69
C GLU A 14 0.51 6.74 -6.50
N PRO A 15 1.75 7.21 -6.76
CA PRO A 15 2.73 6.39 -7.47
C PRO A 15 3.05 5.10 -6.72
N SER A 16 3.16 5.17 -5.39
CA SER A 16 3.38 4.00 -4.54
C SER A 16 2.23 3.01 -4.63
N LEU A 17 1.00 3.51 -4.67
CA LEU A 17 -0.21 2.71 -4.79
C LEU A 17 -0.30 2.01 -6.16
N VAL A 18 0.09 2.69 -7.26
CA VAL A 18 0.16 2.08 -8.60
C VAL A 18 1.14 0.92 -8.61
N VAL A 19 2.35 1.12 -8.09
CA VAL A 19 3.37 0.06 -8.03
C VAL A 19 2.87 -1.10 -7.18
N PHE A 20 2.31 -0.81 -6.01
CA PHE A 20 1.76 -1.81 -5.10
C PHE A 20 0.65 -2.65 -5.75
N LEU A 21 -0.40 -2.02 -6.26
CA LEU A 21 -1.53 -2.73 -6.84
C LEU A 21 -1.17 -3.41 -8.16
N GLY A 22 -0.30 -2.81 -8.98
CA GLY A 22 0.21 -3.44 -10.20
C GLY A 22 0.96 -4.74 -9.90
N TYR A 23 1.79 -4.74 -8.85
CA TYR A 23 2.43 -5.97 -8.37
C TYR A 23 1.41 -6.98 -7.84
N PHE A 24 0.42 -6.51 -7.08
CA PHE A 24 -0.64 -7.34 -6.53
C PHE A 24 -1.42 -8.07 -7.64
N ILE A 25 -1.93 -7.35 -8.65
CA ILE A 25 -2.65 -7.92 -9.81
C ILE A 25 -1.82 -9.01 -10.48
N LYS A 26 -0.54 -8.73 -10.76
CA LYS A 26 0.38 -9.69 -11.39
C LYS A 26 0.57 -10.96 -10.57
N LYS A 27 0.55 -10.86 -9.24
CA LYS A 27 0.76 -12.00 -8.34
C LYS A 27 -0.49 -12.82 -8.09
N VAL A 28 -1.65 -12.18 -7.95
CA VAL A 28 -2.91 -12.90 -7.67
C VAL A 28 -3.62 -13.42 -8.91
N ASP A 29 -3.19 -13.02 -10.10
CA ASP A 29 -3.94 -13.12 -11.36
C ASP A 29 -5.11 -12.12 -11.45
N GLU A 30 -5.29 -11.56 -12.65
CA GLU A 30 -6.30 -10.54 -12.94
C GLU A 30 -7.73 -11.00 -12.64
N LYS A 31 -8.07 -12.29 -12.86
CA LYS A 31 -9.41 -12.81 -12.59
C LYS A 31 -9.68 -12.89 -11.09
N TYR A 32 -8.66 -13.20 -10.30
CA TYR A 32 -8.80 -13.25 -8.85
C TYR A 32 -8.89 -11.84 -8.27
N PHE A 33 -8.10 -10.88 -8.78
CA PHE A 33 -8.22 -9.47 -8.46
C PHE A 33 -9.66 -8.98 -8.65
N TYR A 34 -10.24 -9.20 -9.84
CA TYR A 34 -11.62 -8.84 -10.13
C TYR A 34 -12.60 -9.46 -9.13
N LYS A 35 -12.51 -10.78 -8.88
CA LYS A 35 -13.39 -11.47 -7.92
C LYS A 35 -13.29 -10.94 -6.50
N ILE A 36 -12.10 -10.56 -6.03
CA ILE A 36 -11.90 -10.03 -4.67
C ILE A 36 -12.70 -8.74 -4.45
N PHE A 37 -12.70 -7.87 -5.44
CA PHE A 37 -13.20 -6.50 -5.30
C PHE A 37 -14.64 -6.34 -5.81
N VAL A 38 -15.06 -7.10 -6.84
CA VAL A 38 -16.46 -7.08 -7.31
C VAL A 38 -17.42 -7.79 -6.37
N ALA A 39 -17.02 -8.92 -5.77
CA ALA A 39 -17.91 -9.69 -4.89
C ALA A 39 -18.26 -8.98 -3.56
N LYS A 40 -17.76 -7.75 -3.34
CA LYS A 40 -17.88 -7.03 -2.07
C LYS A 40 -18.48 -5.62 -2.20
N ASP A 41 -18.98 -5.26 -3.38
CA ASP A 41 -19.70 -3.98 -3.60
C ASP A 41 -21.19 -4.06 -3.18
N THR A 42 -21.63 -5.17 -2.59
CA THR A 42 -22.98 -5.32 -2.04
C THR A 42 -23.07 -4.83 -0.59
N SER A 43 -23.28 -3.51 -0.46
CA SER A 43 -24.06 -2.84 0.59
C SER A 43 -23.94 -3.40 2.02
N GLU A 44 -22.88 -3.08 2.77
CA GLU A 44 -22.98 -2.86 4.23
C GLU A 44 -21.71 -2.25 4.86
N LYS A 45 -21.95 -1.28 5.75
CA LYS A 45 -21.03 -0.44 6.53
C LYS A 45 -19.65 -1.02 6.89
N LYS A 46 -18.65 -0.12 7.00
CA LYS A 46 -17.29 -0.16 7.65
C LYS A 46 -16.78 -1.46 8.31
N SER A 47 -17.61 -2.26 8.98
CA SER A 47 -17.22 -3.61 9.46
C SER A 47 -16.94 -4.61 8.33
N GLN A 48 -17.63 -4.49 7.18
CA GLN A 48 -17.30 -5.30 6.01
C GLN A 48 -15.97 -4.84 5.38
N LEU A 49 -15.65 -3.54 5.44
CA LEU A 49 -14.36 -3.00 5.00
C LEU A 49 -13.17 -3.60 5.77
N ARG A 50 -13.28 -3.74 7.10
CA ARG A 50 -12.25 -4.42 7.90
C ARG A 50 -12.14 -5.90 7.59
N LYS A 51 -13.26 -6.63 7.43
CA LYS A 51 -13.24 -8.04 6.97
C LYS A 51 -12.68 -8.17 5.55
N LEU A 52 -12.91 -7.17 4.70
CA LEU A 52 -12.39 -7.05 3.35
C LEU A 52 -10.88 -6.89 3.38
N ILE A 53 -10.40 -5.93 4.15
CA ILE A 53 -8.98 -5.70 4.43
C ILE A 53 -8.35 -6.97 5.02
N ASP A 54 -8.94 -7.61 6.04
CA ASP A 54 -8.39 -8.83 6.66
C ASP A 54 -8.32 -10.04 5.71
N GLY A 55 -9.35 -10.23 4.88
CA GLY A 55 -9.38 -11.30 3.87
C GLY A 55 -8.34 -11.06 2.78
N ILE A 56 -8.19 -9.82 2.33
CA ILE A 56 -7.14 -9.42 1.36
C ILE A 56 -5.76 -9.51 2.03
N PHE A 57 -5.64 -9.20 3.32
CA PHE A 57 -4.41 -9.36 4.08
C PHE A 57 -3.97 -10.81 4.20
N LYS A 58 -4.90 -11.74 4.38
CA LYS A 58 -4.59 -13.18 4.35
C LYS A 58 -4.09 -13.63 2.97
N ALA A 59 -4.62 -13.03 1.89
CA ALA A 59 -4.14 -13.29 0.54
C ALA A 59 -2.75 -12.67 0.30
N ILE A 60 -2.53 -11.42 0.72
CA ILE A 60 -1.25 -10.71 0.57
C ILE A 60 -0.15 -11.29 1.47
N LYS A 61 -0.46 -11.75 2.68
CA LYS A 61 0.52 -12.44 3.54
C LYS A 61 1.12 -13.69 2.89
N LYS A 62 0.43 -14.30 1.93
CA LYS A 62 0.97 -15.42 1.12
C LYS A 62 1.82 -14.95 -0.07
N ILE A 63 1.83 -13.65 -0.34
CA ILE A 63 2.57 -13.00 -1.42
C ILE A 63 3.68 -12.17 -0.76
N GLU A 64 4.69 -12.88 -0.25
CA GLU A 64 5.86 -12.34 0.45
C GLU A 64 6.60 -11.14 -0.19
N PRO A 65 6.68 -10.92 -1.52
CA PRO A 65 7.72 -10.04 -2.05
C PRO A 65 7.39 -8.54 -2.02
N LEU A 66 6.12 -8.17 -1.84
CA LEU A 66 5.72 -6.76 -1.86
C LEU A 66 6.15 -6.01 -0.59
N ASN A 67 6.34 -6.77 0.50
CA ASN A 67 6.86 -6.24 1.76
C ASN A 67 8.37 -5.97 1.69
N THR A 68 9.08 -6.54 0.72
CA THR A 68 10.55 -6.57 0.78
C THR A 68 11.24 -5.42 0.05
N GLU A 69 10.76 -4.89 -1.07
CA GLU A 69 11.61 -3.95 -1.84
C GLU A 69 11.84 -2.59 -1.17
N ILE A 70 10.80 -1.94 -0.65
CA ILE A 70 10.96 -0.65 0.05
C ILE A 70 11.66 -0.83 1.41
N SER A 71 11.39 -1.95 2.10
CA SER A 71 12.02 -2.24 3.38
C SER A 71 13.49 -2.62 3.22
N ILE A 72 13.86 -3.42 2.20
CA ILE A 72 15.23 -3.89 1.97
C ILE A 72 16.18 -2.73 1.67
N GLY A 73 15.80 -1.79 0.79
CA GLY A 73 16.67 -0.66 0.46
C GLY A 73 16.98 0.22 1.67
N LEU A 74 15.95 0.55 2.45
CA LEU A 74 16.11 1.30 3.68
C LEU A 74 16.84 0.50 4.75
N TYR A 75 16.52 -0.78 4.93
CA TYR A 75 17.19 -1.69 5.86
C TYR A 75 18.69 -1.80 5.57
N ASN A 76 19.07 -2.00 4.31
CA ASN A 76 20.48 -2.07 3.87
C ASN A 76 21.20 -0.73 4.05
N THR A 77 20.47 0.39 4.02
CA THR A 77 21.05 1.69 4.36
C THR A 77 21.28 1.80 5.86
N LEU A 78 20.28 1.45 6.65
CA LEU A 78 20.28 1.56 8.11
C LEU A 78 21.31 0.63 8.76
N ILE A 79 21.52 -0.59 8.25
CA ILE A 79 22.48 -1.54 8.85
C ILE A 79 23.91 -0.99 8.94
N ASN A 80 24.26 -0.03 8.07
CA ASN A 80 25.58 0.61 8.05
C ASN A 80 25.67 1.85 8.96
N ILE A 81 24.58 2.23 9.62
CA ILE A 81 24.53 3.37 10.54
C ILE A 81 24.91 2.91 11.95
N SER A 82 25.88 3.61 12.55
CA SER A 82 26.43 3.31 13.90
C SER A 82 25.87 4.19 15.01
N VAL A 83 24.90 5.06 14.69
CA VAL A 83 24.29 6.03 15.61
C VAL A 83 22.79 5.74 15.76
N ASP A 84 22.17 6.26 16.83
CA ASP A 84 20.74 6.07 17.05
C ASP A 84 19.93 6.74 15.94
N VAL A 85 18.91 6.05 15.43
CA VAL A 85 18.03 6.53 14.35
C VAL A 85 16.59 6.53 14.80
N HIS A 86 15.89 7.62 14.52
CA HIS A 86 14.43 7.70 14.60
C HIS A 86 13.89 8.02 13.21
N ILE A 87 12.90 7.26 12.78
CA ILE A 87 12.36 7.33 11.41
C ILE A 87 10.90 7.72 11.49
N THR A 88 10.51 8.75 10.74
CA THR A 88 9.11 9.15 10.59
C THR A 88 8.71 8.98 9.14
N PHE A 89 7.75 8.10 8.89
CA PHE A 89 7.10 7.97 7.58
C PHE A 89 5.89 8.89 7.50
N VAL A 90 5.85 9.72 6.47
CA VAL A 90 4.77 10.67 6.24
C VAL A 90 3.98 10.23 5.02
N LEU A 91 2.70 9.92 5.23
CA LEU A 91 1.76 9.47 4.21
C LEU A 91 0.80 10.61 3.87
N TYR A 92 0.80 11.03 2.61
CA TYR A 92 -0.21 11.97 2.12
C TYR A 92 -1.53 11.24 1.91
N LYS A 93 -2.65 11.90 2.23
CA LYS A 93 -3.96 11.44 1.76
C LYS A 93 -3.98 11.42 0.23
N LEU A 94 -4.83 10.55 -0.31
CA LEU A 94 -5.02 10.49 -1.75
C LEU A 94 -5.68 11.77 -2.28
N ASP A 95 -5.17 12.27 -3.40
CA ASP A 95 -5.78 13.33 -4.18
C ASP A 95 -6.77 12.74 -5.19
N SER A 96 -8.06 13.04 -5.03
CA SER A 96 -9.11 12.54 -5.93
C SER A 96 -8.93 13.00 -7.38
N ARG A 97 -8.22 14.11 -7.61
CA ARG A 97 -7.86 14.58 -8.96
C ARG A 97 -6.94 13.60 -9.69
N LEU A 98 -6.22 12.75 -8.94
CA LEU A 98 -5.33 11.72 -9.48
C LEU A 98 -6.00 10.35 -9.63
N PHE A 99 -7.27 10.18 -9.26
CA PHE A 99 -7.98 8.91 -9.45
C PHE A 99 -8.05 8.45 -10.91
N PRO A 100 -8.29 9.31 -11.91
CA PRO A 100 -8.21 8.91 -13.32
C PRO A 100 -6.82 8.41 -13.71
N PHE A 101 -5.76 9.00 -13.14
CA PHE A 101 -4.39 8.53 -13.35
C PHE A 101 -4.20 7.12 -12.74
N LEU A 102 -4.60 6.94 -11.48
CA LEU A 102 -4.54 5.64 -10.80
C LEU A 102 -5.29 4.56 -11.57
N GLU A 103 -6.55 4.83 -11.94
CA GLU A 103 -7.36 3.93 -12.76
C GLU A 103 -6.62 3.51 -14.04
N ASN A 104 -6.14 4.48 -14.81
CA ASN A 104 -5.47 4.22 -16.08
C ASN A 104 -4.21 3.37 -15.91
N GLU A 105 -3.38 3.65 -14.91
CA GLU A 105 -2.17 2.86 -14.66
C GLU A 105 -2.49 1.44 -14.20
N LEU A 106 -3.54 1.25 -13.41
CA LEU A 106 -3.94 -0.07 -12.94
C LEU A 106 -4.56 -0.92 -14.05
N LEU A 107 -5.39 -0.32 -14.91
CA LEU A 107 -5.99 -1.02 -16.05
C LEU A 107 -4.93 -1.53 -17.04
N LYS A 108 -3.76 -0.88 -17.16
CA LYS A 108 -2.63 -1.38 -17.96
C LYS A 108 -2.08 -2.72 -17.47
N ASN A 109 -2.31 -3.08 -16.21
CA ASN A 109 -1.87 -4.35 -15.63
C ASN A 109 -2.87 -5.50 -15.91
N ILE A 110 -4.01 -5.23 -16.55
CA ILE A 110 -5.02 -6.22 -16.95
C ILE A 110 -4.91 -6.46 -18.46
N LYS A 111 -4.65 -7.71 -18.84
CA LYS A 111 -4.43 -8.14 -20.22
C LYS A 111 -5.73 -8.42 -20.96
N SER A 112 -6.72 -9.01 -20.29
CA SER A 112 -8.01 -9.30 -20.92
C SER A 112 -8.82 -8.01 -21.10
N GLU A 113 -9.14 -7.65 -22.35
CA GLU A 113 -9.96 -6.45 -22.63
C GLU A 113 -11.36 -6.52 -22.01
N ASN A 114 -12.02 -7.69 -22.07
CA ASN A 114 -13.30 -7.90 -21.40
C ASN A 114 -13.18 -7.68 -19.88
N LEU A 115 -12.12 -8.22 -19.26
CA LEU A 115 -11.92 -8.03 -17.83
C LEU A 115 -11.57 -6.58 -17.48
N LYS A 116 -10.86 -5.88 -18.36
CA LYS A 116 -10.52 -4.46 -18.21
C LYS A 116 -11.78 -3.60 -18.16
N GLU A 117 -12.73 -3.83 -19.07
CA GLU A 117 -14.04 -3.15 -19.04
C GLU A 117 -14.81 -3.44 -17.75
N LYS A 118 -14.84 -4.71 -17.32
CA LYS A 118 -15.51 -5.09 -16.06
C LYS A 118 -14.87 -4.43 -14.84
N VAL A 119 -13.55 -4.46 -14.72
CA VAL A 119 -12.83 -3.79 -13.62
C VAL A 119 -13.08 -2.28 -13.65
N LYS A 120 -13.06 -1.66 -14.83
CA LYS A 120 -13.38 -0.24 -14.98
C LYS A 120 -14.77 0.09 -14.44
N ASN A 121 -15.79 -0.67 -14.87
CA ASN A 121 -17.18 -0.35 -14.55
C ASN A 121 -17.56 -0.75 -13.12
N GLU A 122 -17.12 -1.92 -12.65
CA GLU A 122 -17.60 -2.55 -11.42
C GLU A 122 -16.66 -2.34 -10.22
N ILE A 123 -15.42 -1.89 -10.43
CA ILE A 123 -14.49 -1.57 -9.35
C ILE A 123 -14.20 -0.07 -9.33
N PHE A 124 -13.70 0.47 -10.44
CA PHE A 124 -13.33 1.90 -10.51
C PHE A 124 -14.55 2.83 -10.68
N GLY A 125 -15.72 2.28 -11.05
CA GLY A 125 -16.99 3.00 -11.04
C GLY A 125 -17.37 3.52 -9.65
N ASN A 126 -16.82 2.93 -8.57
CA ASN A 126 -16.93 3.43 -7.21
C ASN A 126 -15.60 4.03 -6.73
N SER A 127 -15.51 5.37 -6.69
CA SER A 127 -14.28 6.07 -6.29
C SER A 127 -13.84 5.82 -4.85
N GLU A 128 -14.70 5.29 -3.98
CA GLU A 128 -14.32 4.91 -2.61
C GLU A 128 -13.28 3.78 -2.61
N ILE A 129 -13.19 2.99 -3.68
CA ILE A 129 -12.24 1.89 -3.79
C ILE A 129 -10.78 2.35 -3.65
N PHE A 130 -10.46 3.57 -4.07
CA PHE A 130 -9.09 4.09 -3.94
C PHE A 130 -8.68 4.23 -2.48
N ASN A 131 -9.59 4.62 -1.59
CA ASN A 131 -9.32 4.65 -0.15
C ASN A 131 -9.09 3.24 0.42
N VAL A 132 -9.83 2.25 -0.08
CA VAL A 132 -9.64 0.84 0.30
C VAL A 132 -8.26 0.35 -0.11
N PHE A 133 -7.84 0.64 -1.34
CA PHE A 133 -6.50 0.30 -1.79
C PHE A 133 -5.42 1.01 -0.99
N PHE A 134 -5.64 2.28 -0.64
CA PHE A 134 -4.69 3.04 0.16
C PHE A 134 -4.55 2.48 1.58
N ASP A 135 -5.65 2.13 2.24
CA ASP A 135 -5.63 1.49 3.56
C ASP A 135 -4.92 0.12 3.52
N LEU A 136 -5.11 -0.61 2.42
CA LEU A 136 -4.42 -1.87 2.17
C LEU A 136 -2.90 -1.65 2.01
N TYR A 137 -2.50 -0.70 1.17
CA TYR A 137 -1.10 -0.31 0.98
C TYR A 137 -0.46 0.09 2.31
N LYS A 138 -1.08 1.01 3.06
CA LYS A 138 -0.59 1.45 4.38
C LYS A 138 -0.38 0.28 5.32
N THR A 139 -1.36 -0.61 5.42
CA THR A 139 -1.28 -1.73 6.34
C THR A 139 -0.21 -2.76 5.92
N CYS A 140 0.06 -2.92 4.63
CA CYS A 140 1.17 -3.74 4.13
C CYS A 140 2.52 -3.08 4.41
N PHE A 141 2.61 -1.77 4.15
CA PHE A 141 3.79 -0.96 4.37
C PHE A 141 4.20 -0.88 5.84
N LEU A 142 3.22 -0.75 6.75
CA LEU A 142 3.45 -0.82 8.19
C LEU A 142 4.08 -2.17 8.61
N LYS A 143 3.58 -3.27 8.05
CA LYS A 143 4.10 -4.61 8.36
C LYS A 143 5.51 -4.84 7.79
N SER A 144 5.81 -4.31 6.61
CA SER A 144 7.15 -4.47 6.03
C SER A 144 8.22 -3.72 6.81
N THR A 145 7.87 -2.56 7.35
CA THR A 145 8.78 -1.69 8.11
C THR A 145 9.00 -2.16 9.55
N ASP A 146 8.22 -3.13 10.06
CA ASP A 146 8.49 -3.77 11.36
C ASP A 146 9.86 -4.44 11.41
N THR A 147 10.39 -4.91 10.27
CA THR A 147 11.74 -5.48 10.18
C THR A 147 12.83 -4.46 10.55
N LEU A 148 12.60 -3.16 10.32
CA LEU A 148 13.55 -2.11 10.69
C LEU A 148 13.73 -2.02 12.20
N LYS A 149 12.69 -2.34 12.98
CA LYS A 149 12.73 -2.34 14.45
C LYS A 149 13.64 -3.43 15.03
N THR A 150 14.07 -4.40 14.20
CA THR A 150 15.05 -5.42 14.62
C THR A 150 16.47 -4.86 14.71
N LEU A 151 16.76 -3.73 14.04
CA LEU A 151 18.05 -3.07 14.08
C LEU A 151 18.20 -2.32 15.41
N LYS A 152 19.17 -2.71 16.25
CA LYS A 152 19.34 -2.17 17.61
C LYS A 152 19.51 -0.65 17.69
N HIS A 153 20.02 -0.03 16.63
CA HIS A 153 20.22 1.42 16.55
C HIS A 153 18.97 2.17 16.10
N VAL A 154 17.96 1.50 15.52
CA VAL A 154 16.65 2.10 15.24
C VAL A 154 15.86 2.13 16.54
N LYS A 155 15.64 3.33 17.08
CA LYS A 155 14.98 3.51 18.39
C LYS A 155 13.49 3.74 18.27
N GLU A 156 13.06 4.31 17.16
CA GLU A 156 11.66 4.69 16.93
C GLU A 156 11.34 4.66 15.45
N VAL A 157 10.12 4.21 15.14
CA VAL A 157 9.54 4.26 13.80
C VAL A 157 8.10 4.75 13.95
N GLU A 158 7.82 5.94 13.43
CA GLU A 158 6.52 6.60 13.48
C GLU A 158 5.87 6.70 12.10
N PHE A 159 4.55 6.78 12.09
CA PHE A 159 3.75 7.01 10.90
C PHE A 159 2.81 8.18 11.14
N ILE A 160 2.85 9.14 10.23
CA ILE A 160 2.02 10.34 10.29
C ILE A 160 1.20 10.42 9.01
N ASP A 161 -0.13 10.47 9.16
CA ASP A 161 -1.05 10.83 8.09
C ASP A 161 -1.18 12.36 8.05
N LEU A 162 -0.82 12.99 6.93
CA LEU A 162 -1.02 14.43 6.77
C LEU A 162 -2.50 14.75 6.46
N PRO A 163 -3.09 15.77 7.11
CA PRO A 163 -4.41 16.27 6.76
C PRO A 163 -4.40 16.96 5.38
N ASN A 164 -5.57 17.03 4.74
CA ASN A 164 -5.72 17.84 3.53
C ASN A 164 -5.69 19.33 3.93
N GLU A 165 -4.90 20.13 3.21
CA GLU A 165 -5.09 21.59 3.15
C GLU A 165 -6.30 21.93 2.28
#